data_AF-A0A2G1DJG1-F1
#
_entry.id   AF-A0A2G1DJG1-F1
#
_cell.length_a   1.000
_cell.length_b   1.000
_cell.length_c   1.000
_cell.angle_alpha   90.00
_cell.angle_beta   90.00
_cell.angle_gamma   90.00
#
_symmetry.space_group_name_H-M   'P 1'
#
loop_
_entity.id
_entity.type
_entity.pdbx_description
1 polymer ?
#
loop_
_entity_poly.entity_id
_entity_poly.type
_entity_poly.pdbx_seq_one_letter_code
_entity_poly.pdbx_strand_id
1 'polypeptide(L)'
;MANWFKTFSNQPHQPFFLSGIIFFISFILLLFASYARIVNLSSTILTYHTYSMLFIVFIQFILGYLYILFPKILEEKPIKRSVYMMHFYIYFFSSLGFLSSLFFSSEYIIFFTLALLLVQFLSFKLLFIINLESKIKDKKDTSWILFFLFIGLIAHMIFYVSFYELEYSFTLKKAGTYIGFYFYFFGVAFAISQRMILETTKQKIKNYKIDKSMFLMTKFTILIFFKVISHFYENIYFSLVIDILFFIFIMYELIRWKLPIFKVNSMLWILYISLYWIPVSFLLLILQNSFEILHINFLFEQAPLHTLALGYINTLILAFILRATLYYKGKTQNANNITTLIFLFLQMAVILRLVASFSLNTELSYVLWINIASFSLVIILLLWFLNYLKIVLINK
;
A
#
# COMPACT_ATOMS: atom_id res chain seq x y z
N MET A 1 23.30 -25.97 -1.21
CA MET A 1 21.90 -25.48 -1.07
C MET A 1 21.54 -24.90 0.30
N ALA A 2 22.25 -25.21 1.41
CA ALA A 2 21.87 -24.80 2.77
C ALA A 2 22.04 -23.29 3.13
N ASN A 3 22.85 -22.52 2.40
CA ASN A 3 23.19 -21.14 2.81
C ASN A 3 22.19 -20.08 2.33
N TRP A 4 21.64 -20.24 1.12
CA TRP A 4 20.65 -19.29 0.57
C TRP A 4 19.32 -19.35 1.34
N PHE A 5 18.78 -20.55 1.57
CA PHE A 5 17.51 -20.69 2.29
C PHE A 5 17.60 -20.16 3.72
N LYS A 6 18.73 -20.41 4.40
CA LYS A 6 19.01 -19.85 5.73
C LYS A 6 19.03 -18.31 5.69
N THR A 7 19.64 -17.72 4.68
CA THR A 7 19.67 -16.25 4.50
C THR A 7 18.30 -15.69 4.15
N PHE A 8 17.55 -16.36 3.28
CA PHE A 8 16.22 -15.97 2.80
C PHE A 8 15.18 -15.94 3.91
N SER A 9 15.28 -16.85 4.86
CA SER A 9 14.30 -17.00 5.95
C SER A 9 14.86 -16.58 7.30
N ASN A 10 15.94 -15.80 7.33
CA ASN A 10 16.57 -15.32 8.55
C ASN A 10 15.73 -14.24 9.24
N GLN A 11 15.07 -13.39 8.46
CA GLN A 11 14.18 -12.35 8.95
C GLN A 11 12.84 -12.39 8.21
N PRO A 12 11.72 -12.09 8.89
CA PRO A 12 10.39 -12.21 8.30
C PRO A 12 10.18 -11.28 7.10
N HIS A 13 10.84 -10.13 7.05
CA HIS A 13 10.67 -9.21 5.93
C HIS A 13 11.18 -9.79 4.60
N GLN A 14 12.23 -10.61 4.60
CA GLN A 14 12.88 -11.11 3.39
C GLN A 14 11.95 -11.97 2.51
N PRO A 15 11.29 -13.03 3.03
CA PRO A 15 10.42 -13.87 2.23
C PRO A 15 9.15 -13.14 1.80
N PHE A 16 8.56 -12.35 2.70
CA PHE A 16 7.36 -11.58 2.41
C PHE A 16 7.59 -10.48 1.37
N PHE A 17 8.72 -9.77 1.42
CA PHE A 17 9.04 -8.74 0.43
C PHE A 17 9.33 -9.35 -0.94
N LEU A 18 10.03 -10.49 -1.00
CA LEU A 18 10.27 -11.21 -2.24
C LEU A 18 8.95 -11.66 -2.89
N SER A 19 8.04 -12.23 -2.10
CA SER A 19 6.73 -12.64 -2.62
C SER A 19 5.89 -11.44 -3.07
N GLY A 20 5.82 -10.39 -2.24
CA GLY A 20 5.11 -9.17 -2.57
C GLY A 20 5.56 -8.56 -3.90
N ILE A 21 6.87 -8.47 -4.15
CA ILE A 21 7.38 -7.87 -5.40
C ILE A 21 7.14 -8.76 -6.63
N ILE A 22 7.24 -10.08 -6.47
CA ILE A 22 6.92 -11.04 -7.55
C ILE A 22 5.46 -10.86 -7.96
N PHE A 23 4.52 -10.93 -7.01
CA PHE A 23 3.10 -10.78 -7.32
C PHE A 23 2.76 -9.36 -7.80
N PHE A 24 3.44 -8.33 -7.30
CA PHE A 24 3.23 -6.98 -7.79
C PHE A 24 3.56 -6.87 -9.28
N ILE A 25 4.73 -7.37 -9.69
CA ILE A 25 5.13 -7.42 -11.09
C ILE A 25 4.14 -8.25 -11.90
N SER A 26 3.77 -9.44 -11.42
CA SER A 26 2.84 -10.34 -12.12
C SER A 26 1.46 -9.70 -12.35
N PHE A 27 0.86 -9.07 -11.35
CA PHE A 27 -0.47 -8.48 -11.49
C PHE A 27 -0.48 -7.18 -12.31
N ILE A 28 0.59 -6.38 -12.28
CA ILE A 28 0.70 -5.21 -13.18
C ILE A 28 1.00 -5.65 -14.61
N LEU A 29 1.80 -6.70 -14.82
CA LEU A 29 1.98 -7.31 -16.13
C LEU A 29 0.67 -7.89 -16.67
N LEU A 30 -0.13 -8.53 -15.81
CA LEU A 30 -1.47 -9.03 -16.17
C LEU A 30 -2.41 -7.88 -16.57
N LEU A 31 -2.39 -6.77 -15.83
CA LEU A 31 -3.14 -5.56 -16.17
C LEU A 31 -2.73 -5.04 -17.55
N PHE A 32 -1.43 -4.89 -17.79
CA PHE A 32 -0.89 -4.50 -19.10
C PHE A 32 -1.36 -5.45 -20.21
N ALA A 33 -1.21 -6.76 -20.01
CA ALA A 33 -1.59 -7.78 -20.99
C ALA A 33 -3.09 -7.77 -21.30
N SER A 34 -3.93 -7.50 -20.28
CA SER A 34 -5.39 -7.36 -20.45
C SER A 34 -5.75 -6.13 -21.27
N TYR A 35 -5.20 -4.95 -20.95
CA TYR A 35 -5.45 -3.71 -21.70
C TYR A 35 -4.82 -3.71 -23.10
N ALA A 36 -3.70 -4.40 -23.29
CA ALA A 36 -3.08 -4.65 -24.59
C ALA A 36 -3.80 -5.75 -25.40
N ARG A 37 -4.85 -6.38 -24.86
CA ARG A 37 -5.60 -7.50 -25.48
C ARG A 37 -4.73 -8.72 -25.82
N ILE A 38 -3.62 -8.90 -25.10
CA ILE A 38 -2.74 -10.08 -25.21
C ILE A 38 -3.38 -11.27 -24.45
N VAL A 39 -4.05 -10.99 -23.33
CA VAL A 39 -4.76 -11.98 -22.53
C VAL A 39 -6.22 -11.55 -22.39
N ASN A 40 -7.14 -12.49 -22.58
CA ASN A 40 -8.55 -12.31 -22.29
C ASN A 40 -8.90 -13.01 -20.97
N LEU A 41 -9.38 -12.26 -19.98
CA LEU A 41 -9.75 -12.78 -18.68
C LEU A 41 -11.27 -12.77 -18.53
N SER A 42 -11.84 -13.86 -18.04
CA SER A 42 -13.27 -13.92 -17.65
C SER A 42 -13.57 -13.09 -16.41
N SER A 43 -12.55 -12.79 -15.59
CA SER A 43 -12.69 -12.05 -14.34
C SER A 43 -12.63 -10.53 -14.53
N THR A 44 -13.37 -9.80 -13.69
CA THR A 44 -13.41 -8.33 -13.71
C THR A 44 -12.12 -7.68 -13.18
N ILE A 45 -11.89 -6.40 -13.51
CA ILE A 45 -10.78 -5.60 -12.96
C ILE A 45 -10.82 -5.49 -11.42
N LEU A 46 -12.01 -5.53 -10.82
CA LEU A 46 -12.15 -5.60 -9.36
C LEU A 46 -11.55 -6.89 -8.79
N THR A 47 -11.63 -7.99 -9.53
CA THR A 47 -11.05 -9.29 -9.14
C THR A 47 -9.55 -9.34 -9.39
N TYR A 48 -9.08 -9.17 -10.63
CA TYR A 48 -7.67 -9.43 -10.93
C TYR A 48 -6.73 -8.29 -10.53
N HIS A 49 -7.23 -7.06 -10.40
CA HIS A 49 -6.42 -5.89 -10.03
C HIS A 49 -6.74 -5.36 -8.63
N THR A 50 -8.01 -5.07 -8.32
CA THR A 50 -8.33 -4.41 -7.04
C THR A 50 -8.12 -5.35 -5.85
N TYR A 51 -8.68 -6.55 -5.89
CA TYR A 51 -8.48 -7.55 -4.84
C TYR A 51 -7.01 -7.94 -4.68
N SER A 52 -6.29 -8.15 -5.79
CA SER A 52 -4.88 -8.53 -5.74
C SER A 52 -4.00 -7.45 -5.13
N MET A 53 -4.21 -6.17 -5.42
CA MET A 53 -3.45 -5.10 -4.78
C MET A 53 -3.71 -5.05 -3.27
N LEU A 54 -4.98 -5.12 -2.84
CA LEU A 54 -5.37 -4.98 -1.43
C LEU A 54 -5.00 -6.19 -0.55
N PHE A 55 -5.26 -7.41 -1.03
CA PHE A 55 -5.23 -8.63 -0.21
C PHE A 55 -4.20 -9.67 -0.64
N ILE A 56 -3.45 -9.41 -1.72
CA ILE A 56 -2.33 -10.26 -2.14
C ILE A 56 -1.02 -9.49 -2.05
N VAL A 57 -0.86 -8.41 -2.81
CA VAL A 57 0.43 -7.75 -3.01
C VAL A 57 0.87 -6.99 -1.76
N PHE A 58 0.11 -5.96 -1.36
CA PHE A 58 0.61 -5.02 -0.36
C PHE A 58 0.55 -5.55 1.07
N ILE A 59 -0.41 -6.41 1.41
CA ILE A 59 -0.47 -7.06 2.73
C ILE A 59 0.82 -7.84 3.03
N GLN A 60 1.44 -8.46 2.03
CA GLN A 60 2.68 -9.21 2.24
C GLN A 60 3.83 -8.27 2.64
N PHE A 61 3.98 -7.13 1.96
CA PHE A 61 4.96 -6.11 2.38
C PHE A 61 4.67 -5.56 3.78
N ILE A 62 3.41 -5.28 4.08
CA ILE A 62 3.01 -4.79 5.42
C ILE A 62 3.39 -5.82 6.48
N LEU A 63 2.97 -7.09 6.34
CA LEU A 63 3.23 -8.13 7.34
C LEU A 63 4.72 -8.43 7.52
N GLY A 64 5.48 -8.49 6.41
CA GLY A 64 6.93 -8.66 6.47
C GLY A 64 7.60 -7.61 7.35
N TYR A 65 7.13 -6.37 7.28
CA TYR A 65 7.60 -5.30 8.17
C TYR A 65 7.04 -5.39 9.58
N LEU A 66 5.73 -5.63 9.74
CA LEU A 66 5.08 -5.63 11.05
C LEU A 66 5.62 -6.74 11.96
N TYR A 67 6.00 -7.89 11.42
CA TYR A 67 6.67 -8.97 12.17
C TYR A 67 8.04 -8.59 12.74
N ILE A 68 8.63 -7.49 12.27
CA ILE A 68 9.84 -6.90 12.83
C ILE A 68 9.49 -5.76 13.76
N LEU A 69 8.56 -4.90 13.32
CA LEU A 69 8.21 -3.68 14.01
C LEU A 69 7.57 -3.97 15.37
N PHE A 70 6.61 -4.89 15.44
CA PHE A 70 5.85 -5.16 16.66
C PHE A 70 6.75 -5.65 17.79
N PRO A 71 7.56 -6.73 17.62
CA PRO A 71 8.49 -7.15 18.66
C PRO A 71 9.43 -6.03 19.10
N LYS A 72 9.90 -5.20 18.16
CA LYS A 72 10.82 -4.10 18.46
C LYS A 72 10.18 -2.97 19.27
N ILE A 73 8.95 -2.54 18.94
CA ILE A 73 8.27 -1.45 19.66
C ILE A 73 7.81 -1.93 21.03
N LEU A 74 7.37 -3.18 21.12
CA LEU A 74 6.75 -3.75 22.30
C LEU A 74 7.76 -4.44 23.23
N GLU A 75 9.05 -4.37 22.90
CA GLU A 75 10.16 -5.02 23.61
C GLU A 75 9.95 -6.53 23.82
N GLU A 76 9.31 -7.17 22.85
CA GLU A 76 9.01 -8.60 22.84
C GLU A 76 10.04 -9.41 22.07
N LYS A 77 10.07 -10.73 22.34
CA LYS A 77 10.98 -11.64 21.62
C LYS A 77 10.68 -11.63 20.12
N PRO A 78 11.71 -11.73 19.25
CA PRO A 78 11.50 -11.90 17.82
C PRO A 78 10.58 -13.10 17.52
N ILE A 79 9.69 -12.94 16.54
CA ILE A 79 8.77 -14.00 16.11
C ILE A 79 9.58 -15.21 15.62
N LYS A 80 9.19 -16.41 16.09
CA LYS A 80 9.86 -17.66 15.70
C LYS A 80 9.81 -17.86 14.19
N ARG A 81 10.94 -18.32 13.62
CA ARG A 81 11.09 -18.60 12.18
C ARG A 81 10.04 -19.53 11.61
N SER A 82 9.70 -20.60 12.32
CA SER A 82 8.67 -21.54 11.87
C SER A 82 7.30 -20.88 11.68
N VAL A 83 6.94 -19.93 12.56
CA VAL A 83 5.63 -19.25 12.54
C VAL A 83 5.52 -18.31 11.34
N TYR A 84 6.46 -17.38 11.17
CA TYR A 84 6.35 -16.45 10.03
C TYR A 84 6.58 -17.14 8.69
N MET A 85 7.39 -18.21 8.64
CA MET A 85 7.56 -18.98 7.40
C MET A 85 6.31 -19.77 7.04
N MET A 86 5.58 -20.32 8.02
CA MET A 86 4.27 -20.93 7.78
C MET A 86 3.30 -19.91 7.16
N HIS A 87 3.19 -18.71 7.74
CA HIS A 87 2.34 -17.66 7.19
C HIS A 87 2.79 -17.29 5.76
N PHE A 88 4.09 -17.14 5.52
CA PHE A 88 4.64 -16.88 4.19
C PHE A 88 4.24 -17.95 3.17
N TYR A 89 4.39 -19.24 3.50
CA TYR A 89 4.05 -20.30 2.55
C TYR A 89 2.57 -20.30 2.20
N ILE A 90 1.68 -20.11 3.18
CA ILE A 90 0.24 -20.04 2.93
C ILE A 90 -0.06 -18.83 2.03
N TYR A 91 0.50 -17.64 2.32
CA TYR A 91 0.35 -16.47 1.45
C TYR A 91 0.86 -16.74 0.03
N PHE A 92 2.09 -17.25 -0.11
CA PHE A 92 2.73 -17.47 -1.40
C PHE A 92 1.93 -18.43 -2.28
N PHE A 93 1.60 -19.62 -1.77
CA PHE A 93 0.88 -20.63 -2.52
C PHE A 93 -0.58 -20.24 -2.78
N SER A 94 -1.24 -19.54 -1.86
CA SER A 94 -2.60 -19.04 -2.10
C SER A 94 -2.61 -17.91 -3.13
N SER A 95 -1.60 -17.04 -3.13
CA SER A 95 -1.45 -15.98 -4.14
C SER A 95 -1.15 -16.56 -5.52
N LEU A 96 -0.29 -17.58 -5.59
CA LEU A 96 0.02 -18.29 -6.83
C LEU A 96 -1.21 -19.04 -7.36
N GLY A 97 -1.94 -19.70 -6.46
CA GLY A 97 -3.19 -20.36 -6.76
C GLY A 97 -4.23 -19.39 -7.32
N PHE A 98 -4.46 -18.26 -6.64
CA PHE A 98 -5.34 -17.20 -7.12
C PHE A 98 -4.94 -16.73 -8.52
N LEU A 99 -3.66 -16.39 -8.74
CA LEU A 99 -3.17 -15.95 -10.04
C LEU A 99 -3.40 -17.01 -11.12
N SER A 100 -3.16 -18.28 -10.81
CA SER A 100 -3.38 -19.41 -11.72
C SER A 100 -4.86 -19.59 -12.06
N SER A 101 -5.75 -19.45 -11.07
CA SER A 101 -7.20 -19.54 -11.27
C SER A 101 -7.73 -18.50 -12.27
N LEU A 102 -7.09 -17.33 -12.39
CA LEU A 102 -7.48 -16.32 -13.38
C LEU A 102 -7.32 -16.80 -14.84
N PHE A 103 -6.41 -17.74 -15.09
CA PHE A 103 -6.14 -18.27 -16.43
C PHE A 103 -6.84 -19.59 -16.73
N PHE A 104 -7.01 -20.46 -15.74
CA PHE A 104 -7.48 -21.83 -15.96
C PHE A 104 -8.93 -22.06 -15.56
N SER A 105 -9.36 -21.59 -14.39
CA SER A 105 -10.75 -21.71 -13.93
C SER A 105 -11.02 -20.75 -12.77
N SER A 106 -11.96 -19.83 -12.97
CA SER A 106 -12.35 -18.82 -11.99
C SER A 106 -13.07 -19.40 -10.77
N GLU A 107 -13.60 -20.61 -10.85
CA GLU A 107 -14.28 -21.30 -9.74
C GLU A 107 -13.32 -21.54 -8.57
N TYR A 108 -12.03 -21.77 -8.85
CA TYR A 108 -11.03 -22.02 -7.82
C TYR A 108 -10.59 -20.77 -7.03
N ILE A 109 -10.97 -19.56 -7.50
CA ILE A 109 -10.64 -18.30 -6.81
C ILE A 109 -11.13 -18.34 -5.36
N ILE A 110 -12.30 -18.94 -5.11
CA ILE A 110 -12.89 -18.94 -3.78
C ILE A 110 -12.05 -19.70 -2.74
N PHE A 111 -11.39 -20.79 -3.13
CA PHE A 111 -10.55 -21.56 -2.20
C PHE A 111 -9.29 -20.78 -1.81
N PHE A 112 -8.67 -20.12 -2.78
CA PHE A 112 -7.44 -19.36 -2.54
C PHE A 112 -7.70 -18.05 -1.80
N THR A 113 -8.82 -17.39 -2.07
CA THR A 113 -9.24 -16.19 -1.32
C THR A 113 -9.59 -16.53 0.14
N LEU A 114 -10.23 -17.69 0.39
CA LEU A 114 -10.45 -18.18 1.76
C LEU A 114 -9.12 -18.46 2.47
N ALA A 115 -8.18 -19.13 1.81
CA ALA A 115 -6.86 -19.40 2.37
C ALA A 115 -6.09 -18.10 2.70
N LEU A 116 -6.16 -17.09 1.83
CA LEU A 116 -5.61 -15.74 2.05
C LEU A 116 -6.25 -15.05 3.26
N LEU A 117 -7.59 -15.13 3.39
CA LEU A 117 -8.31 -14.57 4.54
C LEU A 117 -7.89 -15.25 5.85
N LEU A 118 -7.80 -16.58 5.86
CA LEU A 118 -7.37 -17.35 7.04
C LEU A 118 -5.95 -16.98 7.48
N VAL A 119 -5.00 -16.87 6.55
CA VAL A 119 -3.63 -16.48 6.92
C VAL A 119 -3.54 -15.01 7.34
N GLN A 120 -4.38 -14.12 6.78
CA GLN A 120 -4.50 -12.75 7.27
C GLN A 120 -5.02 -12.72 8.71
N PHE A 121 -6.01 -13.54 9.05
CA PHE A 121 -6.51 -13.69 10.41
C PHE A 121 -5.42 -14.22 11.35
N LEU A 122 -4.68 -15.27 10.97
CA LEU A 122 -3.57 -15.80 11.76
C LEU A 122 -2.49 -14.75 12.00
N SER A 123 -2.18 -13.95 10.98
CA SER A 123 -1.21 -12.86 11.04
C SER A 123 -1.66 -11.75 12.00
N PHE A 124 -2.93 -11.35 11.92
CA PHE A 124 -3.54 -10.40 12.86
C PHE A 124 -3.51 -10.94 14.29
N LYS A 125 -3.96 -12.19 14.50
CA LYS A 125 -3.99 -12.85 15.81
C LYS A 125 -2.60 -12.86 16.46
N LEU A 126 -1.56 -13.17 15.68
CA LEU A 126 -0.18 -13.16 16.18
C LEU A 126 0.25 -11.78 16.66
N LEU A 127 0.05 -10.74 15.84
CA LEU A 127 0.39 -9.35 16.20
C LEU A 127 -0.43 -8.86 17.40
N PHE A 128 -1.70 -9.25 17.49
CA PHE A 128 -2.59 -8.91 18.59
C PHE A 128 -2.13 -9.55 19.90
N ILE A 129 -1.74 -10.83 19.89
CA ILE A 129 -1.18 -11.52 21.07
C ILE A 129 0.10 -10.84 21.55
N ILE A 130 1.05 -10.55 20.65
CA ILE A 130 2.29 -9.82 20.99
C ILE A 130 1.96 -8.47 21.66
N ASN A 131 0.95 -7.76 21.13
CA ASN A 131 0.50 -6.50 21.71
C ASN A 131 -0.16 -6.68 23.08
N LEU A 132 -0.89 -7.76 23.33
CA LEU A 132 -1.48 -8.03 24.65
C LEU A 132 -0.42 -8.40 25.68
N GLU A 133 0.51 -9.29 25.33
CA GLU A 133 1.55 -9.83 26.23
C GLU A 133 2.58 -8.78 26.65
N SER A 134 2.83 -7.77 25.82
CA SER A 134 3.81 -6.71 26.09
C SER A 134 3.53 -5.94 27.38
N LYS A 135 4.60 -5.63 28.11
CA LYS A 135 4.55 -4.81 29.33
C LYS A 135 4.70 -3.30 29.07
N ILE A 136 4.92 -2.89 27.82
CA ILE A 136 5.05 -1.47 27.44
C ILE A 136 3.74 -0.73 27.72
N LYS A 137 3.82 0.40 28.42
CA LYS A 137 2.63 1.19 28.79
C LYS A 137 2.02 1.92 27.60
N ASP A 138 2.84 2.53 26.75
CA ASP A 138 2.36 3.25 25.57
C ASP A 138 2.34 2.35 24.33
N LYS A 139 1.14 1.83 24.02
CA LYS A 139 0.89 0.98 22.84
C LYS A 139 0.05 1.70 21.78
N LYS A 140 -0.02 3.04 21.79
CA LYS A 140 -0.94 3.78 20.92
C LYS A 140 -0.69 3.48 19.43
N ASP A 141 0.56 3.52 19.00
CA ASP A 141 0.92 3.30 17.59
C ASP A 141 0.57 1.87 17.13
N THR A 142 0.91 0.85 17.92
CA THR A 142 0.59 -0.55 17.59
C THR A 142 -0.91 -0.83 17.65
N SER A 143 -1.64 -0.17 18.56
CA SER A 143 -3.09 -0.28 18.67
C SER A 143 -3.80 0.30 17.44
N TRP A 144 -3.35 1.44 16.91
CA TRP A 144 -3.88 1.99 15.66
C TRP A 144 -3.61 1.07 14.47
N ILE A 145 -2.40 0.50 14.37
CA ILE A 145 -2.08 -0.47 13.31
C ILE A 145 -2.99 -1.70 13.42
N LEU A 146 -3.17 -2.26 14.61
CA LEU A 146 -4.07 -3.39 14.84
C LEU A 146 -5.52 -3.06 14.50
N PHE A 147 -5.99 -1.87 14.87
CA PHE A 147 -7.33 -1.41 14.52
C PHE A 147 -7.54 -1.43 13.01
N PHE A 148 -6.64 -0.83 12.22
CA PHE A 148 -6.77 -0.84 10.76
C PHE A 148 -6.60 -2.24 10.15
N LEU A 149 -5.71 -3.09 10.70
CA LEU A 149 -5.61 -4.49 10.27
C LEU A 149 -6.90 -5.28 10.51
N PHE A 150 -7.58 -5.01 11.64
CA PHE A 150 -8.88 -5.61 11.94
C PHE A 150 -9.95 -5.15 10.94
N ILE A 151 -10.01 -3.85 10.63
CA ILE A 151 -10.85 -3.35 9.53
C ILE A 151 -10.50 -4.02 8.20
N GLY A 152 -9.21 -4.32 7.97
CA GLY A 152 -8.76 -5.08 6.80
C GLY A 152 -9.30 -6.50 6.73
N LEU A 153 -9.48 -7.18 7.87
CA LEU A 153 -10.14 -8.50 7.93
C LEU A 153 -11.62 -8.39 7.56
N ILE A 154 -12.31 -7.36 8.06
CA ILE A 154 -13.71 -7.10 7.72
C ILE A 154 -13.85 -6.83 6.22
N ALA A 155 -13.02 -5.94 5.67
CA ALA A 155 -13.02 -5.63 4.24
C ALA A 155 -12.74 -6.87 3.38
N HIS A 156 -11.78 -7.70 3.80
CA HIS A 156 -11.46 -8.94 3.10
C HIS A 156 -12.62 -9.94 3.17
N MET A 157 -13.28 -10.08 4.32
CA MET A 157 -14.46 -10.95 4.46
C MET A 157 -15.61 -10.48 3.56
N ILE A 158 -15.89 -9.17 3.50
CA ILE A 158 -16.89 -8.60 2.59
C ILE A 158 -16.55 -8.92 1.13
N PHE A 159 -15.29 -8.74 0.73
CA PHE A 159 -14.84 -9.05 -0.63
C PHE A 159 -14.89 -10.56 -0.91
N TYR A 160 -14.56 -11.40 0.08
CA TYR A 160 -14.66 -12.85 -0.03
C TYR A 160 -16.10 -13.29 -0.31
N VAL A 161 -17.06 -12.79 0.47
CA VAL A 161 -18.49 -13.10 0.26
C VAL A 161 -18.97 -12.63 -1.12
N SER A 162 -18.38 -11.56 -1.66
CA SER A 162 -18.72 -11.05 -2.99
C SER A 162 -18.32 -11.97 -4.16
N PHE A 163 -17.53 -13.02 -3.92
CA PHE A 163 -17.20 -14.04 -4.93
C PHE A 163 -18.31 -15.07 -5.12
N TYR A 164 -19.25 -15.19 -4.18
CA TYR A 164 -20.47 -15.96 -4.40
C TYR A 164 -21.39 -15.22 -5.37
N GLU A 165 -22.17 -15.95 -6.16
CA GLU A 165 -23.16 -15.38 -7.09
C GLU A 165 -24.43 -14.95 -6.32
N LEU A 166 -24.35 -13.79 -5.67
CA LEU A 166 -25.44 -13.16 -4.93
C LEU A 166 -25.93 -11.91 -5.69
N GLU A 167 -27.20 -11.54 -5.51
CA GLU A 167 -27.78 -10.34 -6.15
C GLU A 167 -27.01 -9.05 -5.82
N TYR A 168 -26.43 -8.97 -4.63
CA TYR A 168 -25.70 -7.81 -4.12
C TYR A 168 -24.16 -7.95 -4.20
N SER A 169 -23.64 -8.92 -4.96
CA SER A 169 -22.19 -9.16 -5.07
C SER A 169 -21.41 -7.96 -5.60
N PHE A 170 -21.97 -7.18 -6.53
CA PHE A 170 -21.32 -5.95 -7.01
C PHE A 170 -21.18 -4.91 -5.89
N THR A 171 -22.24 -4.70 -5.10
CA THR A 171 -22.24 -3.79 -3.96
C THR A 171 -21.24 -4.23 -2.90
N LEU A 172 -21.12 -5.53 -2.63
CA LEU A 172 -20.10 -6.07 -1.73
C LEU A 172 -18.67 -5.86 -2.26
N LYS A 173 -18.42 -6.04 -3.57
CA LYS A 173 -17.10 -5.73 -4.18
C LYS A 173 -16.76 -4.25 -4.02
N LYS A 174 -17.72 -3.35 -4.29
CA LYS A 174 -17.57 -1.90 -4.08
C LYS A 174 -17.27 -1.60 -2.62
N ALA A 175 -18.00 -2.24 -1.69
CA ALA A 175 -17.80 -2.05 -0.26
C ALA A 175 -16.43 -2.53 0.23
N GLY A 176 -16.06 -3.77 -0.12
CA GLY A 176 -14.75 -4.35 0.18
C GLY A 176 -13.62 -3.52 -0.42
N THR A 177 -13.82 -2.91 -1.59
CA THR A 177 -12.85 -2.00 -2.22
C THR A 177 -12.67 -0.72 -1.42
N TYR A 178 -13.73 0.02 -1.09
CA TYR A 178 -13.58 1.32 -0.42
C TYR A 178 -13.19 1.19 1.06
N ILE A 179 -13.76 0.22 1.78
CA ILE A 179 -13.35 -0.09 3.16
C ILE A 179 -11.90 -0.61 3.15
N GLY A 180 -11.59 -1.51 2.22
CA GLY A 180 -10.25 -2.10 2.07
C GLY A 180 -9.19 -1.08 1.70
N PHE A 181 -9.48 -0.17 0.77
CA PHE A 181 -8.52 0.83 0.32
C PHE A 181 -8.39 2.00 1.30
N TYR A 182 -9.47 2.74 1.56
CA TYR A 182 -9.39 3.93 2.40
C TYR A 182 -9.20 3.52 3.85
N PHE A 183 -10.13 2.77 4.44
CA PHE A 183 -10.09 2.56 5.88
C PHE A 183 -8.91 1.67 6.31
N TYR A 184 -8.76 0.52 5.66
CA TYR A 184 -7.71 -0.44 5.99
C TYR A 184 -6.35 -0.01 5.42
N PHE A 185 -6.19 0.00 4.10
CA PHE A 185 -4.87 0.05 3.50
C PHE A 185 -4.20 1.42 3.66
N PHE A 186 -4.93 2.50 3.35
CA PHE A 186 -4.45 3.87 3.59
C PHE A 186 -4.29 4.14 5.10
N GLY A 187 -5.18 3.61 5.94
CA GLY A 187 -5.07 3.70 7.39
C GLY A 187 -3.81 3.07 7.98
N VAL A 188 -3.49 1.82 7.60
CA VAL A 188 -2.24 1.15 8.02
C VAL A 188 -1.02 1.91 7.52
N ALA A 189 -1.02 2.30 6.24
CA ALA A 189 0.10 3.03 5.64
C ALA A 189 0.37 4.34 6.39
N PHE A 190 -0.68 5.12 6.71
CA PHE A 190 -0.56 6.36 7.47
C PHE A 190 -0.14 6.15 8.92
N ALA A 191 -0.73 5.17 9.62
CA ALA A 191 -0.36 4.83 10.99
C ALA A 191 1.13 4.50 11.13
N ILE A 192 1.68 3.79 10.14
CA ILE A 192 3.11 3.47 10.06
C ILE A 192 3.93 4.71 9.69
N SER A 193 3.57 5.40 8.61
CA SER A 193 4.40 6.45 8.02
C SER A 193 4.53 7.68 8.90
N GLN A 194 3.43 8.14 9.53
CA GLN A 194 3.44 9.32 10.40
C GLN A 194 4.47 9.20 11.51
N ARG A 195 4.59 8.03 12.12
CA ARG A 195 5.57 7.78 13.17
C ARG A 195 6.96 7.64 12.59
N MET A 196 7.09 6.74 11.62
CA MET A 196 8.38 6.28 11.12
C MET A 196 9.16 7.40 10.43
N ILE A 197 8.49 8.23 9.62
CA ILE A 197 9.14 9.31 8.88
C ILE A 197 9.63 10.38 9.86
N LEU A 198 8.82 10.76 10.85
CA LEU A 198 9.18 11.76 11.86
C LEU A 198 10.33 11.29 12.75
N GLU A 199 10.26 10.06 13.27
CA GLU A 199 11.33 9.49 14.10
C GLU A 199 12.65 9.33 13.31
N THR A 200 12.56 8.89 12.05
CA THR A 200 13.74 8.78 11.18
C THR A 200 14.37 10.15 10.91
N THR A 201 13.54 11.18 10.73
CA THR A 201 14.01 12.56 10.51
C THR A 201 14.71 13.10 11.76
N LYS A 202 14.13 12.90 12.94
CA LYS A 202 14.71 13.27 14.24
C LYS A 202 16.07 12.63 14.48
N GLN A 203 16.22 11.35 14.12
CA GLN A 203 17.50 10.64 14.28
C GLN A 203 18.60 11.17 13.35
N LYS A 204 18.25 11.66 12.15
CA LYS A 204 19.24 12.12 11.17
C LYS A 204 19.59 13.60 11.25
N ILE A 205 18.72 14.43 11.83
CA ILE A 205 18.85 15.89 11.81
C ILE A 205 18.93 16.43 13.23
N LYS A 206 20.13 16.91 13.62
CA LYS A 206 20.48 17.31 15.00
C LYS A 206 19.51 18.30 15.66
N ASN A 207 18.83 19.14 14.89
CA ASN A 207 17.94 20.19 15.40
C ASN A 207 16.45 19.97 15.06
N TYR A 208 16.08 18.80 14.54
CA TYR A 208 14.70 18.51 14.20
C TYR A 208 13.90 18.12 15.44
N LYS A 209 12.83 18.87 15.73
CA LYS A 209 11.86 18.55 16.78
C LYS A 209 10.57 18.07 16.13
N ILE A 210 10.08 16.92 16.56
CA ILE A 210 8.80 16.39 16.10
C ILE A 210 7.70 17.29 16.67
N ASP A 211 6.95 17.93 15.78
CA ASP A 211 5.79 18.76 16.09
C ASP A 211 4.55 18.15 15.41
N LYS A 212 3.90 17.19 16.10
CA LYS A 212 2.69 16.50 15.63
C LYS A 212 1.51 16.81 16.53
N SER A 213 0.29 16.87 15.99
CA SER A 213 -0.90 17.03 16.84
C SER A 213 -1.08 15.86 17.81
N MET A 214 -1.48 16.17 19.05
CA MET A 214 -1.71 15.18 20.11
C MET A 214 -2.71 14.07 19.71
N PHE A 215 -3.76 14.44 18.97
CA PHE A 215 -4.83 13.53 18.52
C PHE A 215 -4.76 13.24 17.02
N LEU A 216 -3.57 13.27 16.41
CA LEU A 216 -3.36 13.05 14.97
C LEU A 216 -4.14 11.82 14.46
N MET A 217 -3.87 10.65 15.05
CA MET A 217 -4.47 9.40 14.59
C MET A 217 -5.97 9.35 14.85
N THR A 218 -6.45 9.91 15.96
CA THR A 218 -7.89 9.96 16.24
C THR A 218 -8.62 10.81 15.20
N LYS A 219 -8.12 12.02 14.90
CA LYS A 219 -8.71 12.90 13.88
C LYS A 219 -8.66 12.26 12.49
N PHE A 220 -7.52 11.67 12.13
CA PHE A 220 -7.37 10.92 10.89
C PHE A 220 -8.39 9.78 10.78
N THR A 221 -8.56 8.97 11.83
CA THR A 221 -9.51 7.85 11.86
C THR A 221 -10.97 8.33 11.75
N ILE A 222 -11.32 9.45 12.36
CA ILE A 222 -12.67 10.02 12.22
C ILE A 222 -12.91 10.49 10.78
N LEU A 223 -11.97 11.21 10.20
CA LEU A 223 -12.09 11.72 8.83
C LEU A 223 -12.14 10.58 7.80
N ILE A 224 -11.36 9.51 7.99
CA ILE A 224 -11.35 8.37 7.07
C ILE A 224 -12.62 7.53 7.18
N PHE A 225 -13.18 7.41 8.39
CA PHE A 225 -14.48 6.80 8.60
C PHE A 225 -15.57 7.53 7.82
N PHE A 226 -15.64 8.87 7.93
CA PHE A 226 -16.58 9.65 7.15
C PHE A 226 -16.29 9.63 5.65
N LYS A 227 -15.02 9.54 5.23
CA LYS A 227 -14.67 9.37 3.82
C LYS A 227 -15.21 8.06 3.26
N VAL A 228 -15.14 6.98 4.03
CA VAL A 228 -15.71 5.69 3.64
C VAL A 228 -17.23 5.80 3.54
N ILE A 229 -17.90 6.42 4.52
CA ILE A 229 -19.36 6.67 4.48
C ILE A 229 -19.74 7.48 3.23
N SER A 230 -18.95 8.46 2.84
CA SER A 230 -19.25 9.33 1.71
C SER A 230 -19.38 8.56 0.38
N HIS A 231 -18.68 7.43 0.24
CA HIS A 231 -18.79 6.54 -0.93
C HIS A 231 -20.09 5.73 -1.00
N PHE A 232 -20.84 5.61 0.11
CA PHE A 232 -22.11 4.88 0.17
C PHE A 232 -23.32 5.79 0.37
N TYR A 233 -23.13 6.97 0.94
CA TYR A 233 -24.22 7.93 1.17
C TYR A 233 -24.63 8.67 -0.12
N GLU A 234 -23.82 8.60 -1.17
CA GLU A 234 -24.10 9.13 -2.53
C GLU A 234 -24.54 10.60 -2.55
N ASN A 235 -24.08 11.40 -1.58
CA ASN A 235 -24.29 12.84 -1.52
C ASN A 235 -22.98 13.58 -1.84
N ILE A 236 -23.00 14.33 -2.94
CA ILE A 236 -21.82 15.03 -3.47
C ILE A 236 -21.33 16.16 -2.54
N TYR A 237 -22.24 16.91 -1.92
CA TYR A 237 -21.90 17.98 -0.99
C TYR A 237 -21.26 17.43 0.28
N PHE A 238 -21.81 16.33 0.81
CA PHE A 238 -21.21 15.62 1.95
C PHE A 238 -19.80 15.14 1.60
N SER A 239 -19.61 14.50 0.45
CA SER A 239 -18.28 14.06 -0.02
C SER A 239 -17.31 15.22 -0.15
N LEU A 240 -17.72 16.35 -0.76
CA LEU A 240 -16.92 17.55 -0.89
C LEU A 240 -16.47 18.10 0.47
N VAL A 241 -17.39 18.23 1.44
CA VAL A 241 -17.07 18.72 2.78
C VAL A 241 -16.05 17.82 3.46
N ILE A 242 -16.23 16.50 3.42
CA ILE A 242 -15.28 15.55 4.00
C ILE A 242 -13.91 15.64 3.33
N ASP A 243 -13.86 15.75 2.00
CA ASP A 243 -12.60 15.86 1.25
C ASP A 243 -11.86 17.17 1.56
N ILE A 244 -12.57 18.29 1.71
CA ILE A 244 -12.00 19.58 2.15
C ILE A 244 -11.43 19.46 3.57
N LEU A 245 -12.20 18.91 4.52
CA LEU A 245 -11.75 18.73 5.90
C LEU A 245 -10.50 17.84 5.98
N PHE A 246 -10.46 16.76 5.20
CA PHE A 246 -9.31 15.87 5.14
C PHE A 246 -8.08 16.56 4.53
N PHE A 247 -8.26 17.29 3.43
CA PHE A 247 -7.20 18.07 2.79
C PHE A 247 -6.59 19.09 3.76
N ILE A 248 -7.42 19.91 4.41
CA ILE A 248 -6.98 20.91 5.38
C ILE A 248 -6.23 20.25 6.54
N PHE A 249 -6.76 19.15 7.08
CA PHE A 249 -6.14 18.42 8.17
C PHE A 249 -4.74 17.90 7.79
N ILE A 250 -4.59 17.23 6.64
CA ILE A 250 -3.29 16.70 6.21
C ILE A 250 -2.31 17.82 5.89
N MET A 251 -2.74 18.88 5.19
CA MET A 251 -1.88 20.03 4.89
C MET A 251 -1.39 20.69 6.18
N TYR A 252 -2.27 20.89 7.16
CA TYR A 252 -1.92 21.43 8.46
C TYR A 252 -0.84 20.59 9.17
N GLU A 253 -1.01 19.27 9.19
CA GLU A 253 -0.01 18.38 9.80
C GLU A 253 1.32 18.40 9.05
N LEU A 254 1.32 18.33 7.72
CA LEU A 254 2.56 18.37 6.93
C LEU A 254 3.35 19.68 7.14
N ILE A 255 2.65 20.82 7.24
CA ILE A 255 3.28 22.11 7.56
C ILE A 255 3.88 22.09 8.96
N ARG A 256 3.16 21.58 9.96
CA ARG A 256 3.66 21.45 11.35
C ARG A 256 4.87 20.55 11.46
N TRP A 257 4.88 19.46 10.69
CA TRP A 257 5.98 18.51 10.70
C TRP A 257 7.28 19.13 10.20
N LYS A 258 7.26 20.26 9.49
CA LYS A 258 8.45 21.04 9.07
C LYS A 258 9.55 20.16 8.46
N LEU A 259 9.14 19.22 7.59
CA LEU A 259 10.04 18.24 6.99
C LEU A 259 11.10 18.95 6.13
N PRO A 260 12.41 18.78 6.39
CA PRO A 260 13.46 19.53 5.71
C PRO A 260 13.89 18.83 4.41
N ILE A 261 13.03 18.89 3.40
CA ILE A 261 13.15 18.15 2.12
C ILE A 261 14.51 18.32 1.46
N PHE A 262 15.05 19.55 1.42
CA PHE A 262 16.31 19.86 0.74
C PHE A 262 17.58 19.60 1.57
N LYS A 263 17.46 19.17 2.83
CA LYS A 263 18.61 18.97 3.74
C LYS A 263 18.89 17.50 4.03
N VAL A 264 18.27 16.59 3.29
CA VAL A 264 18.35 15.15 3.51
C VAL A 264 18.80 14.40 2.26
N ASN A 265 19.30 13.19 2.47
CA ASN A 265 19.62 12.28 1.38
C ASN A 265 18.36 11.84 0.62
N SER A 266 18.54 11.24 -0.55
CA SER A 266 17.42 10.81 -1.39
C SER A 266 16.47 9.83 -0.72
N MET A 267 17.00 8.94 0.10
CA MET A 267 16.18 7.98 0.83
C MET A 267 15.12 8.64 1.72
N LEU A 268 15.43 9.78 2.33
CA LEU A 268 14.49 10.50 3.19
C LEU A 268 13.57 11.42 2.40
N TRP A 269 14.07 12.18 1.43
CA TRP A 269 13.17 13.07 0.69
C TRP A 269 12.14 12.28 -0.13
N ILE A 270 12.45 11.07 -0.61
CA ILE A 270 11.48 10.20 -1.28
C ILE A 270 10.32 9.85 -0.34
N LEU A 271 10.62 9.55 0.92
CA LEU A 271 9.58 9.30 1.94
C LEU A 271 8.75 10.57 2.18
N TYR A 272 9.36 11.75 2.15
CA TYR A 272 8.60 13.00 2.27
C TYR A 272 7.70 13.22 1.07
N ILE A 273 8.20 13.06 -0.16
CA ILE A 273 7.40 13.18 -1.38
C ILE A 273 6.21 12.23 -1.36
N SER A 274 6.38 10.99 -0.86
CA SER A 274 5.26 10.07 -0.70
C SER A 274 4.12 10.70 0.11
N LEU A 275 4.41 11.38 1.22
CA LEU A 275 3.40 12.05 2.03
C LEU A 275 2.69 13.20 1.30
N TYR A 276 3.39 13.94 0.46
CA TYR A 276 2.82 15.06 -0.30
C TYR A 276 1.83 14.61 -1.38
N TRP A 277 1.82 13.34 -1.78
CA TRP A 277 0.78 12.81 -2.66
C TRP A 277 -0.60 12.68 -1.98
N ILE A 278 -0.64 12.61 -0.64
CA ILE A 278 -1.91 12.58 0.11
C ILE A 278 -2.72 13.85 -0.14
N PRO A 279 -2.23 15.07 0.13
CA PRO A 279 -3.01 16.29 -0.16
C PRO A 279 -3.27 16.48 -1.65
N VAL A 280 -2.40 16.04 -2.55
CA VAL A 280 -2.68 16.09 -4.01
C VAL A 280 -3.89 15.24 -4.36
N SER A 281 -4.00 14.03 -3.80
CA SER A 281 -5.18 13.18 -4.02
C SER A 281 -6.46 13.82 -3.49
N PHE A 282 -6.45 14.34 -2.26
CA PHE A 282 -7.64 15.02 -1.72
C PHE A 282 -7.98 16.30 -2.47
N LEU A 283 -7.00 17.03 -2.98
CA LEU A 283 -7.24 18.16 -3.88
C LEU A 283 -7.94 17.71 -5.17
N LEU A 284 -7.51 16.60 -5.77
CA LEU A 284 -8.18 16.04 -6.95
C LEU A 284 -9.60 15.57 -6.64
N LEU A 285 -9.86 15.02 -5.45
CA LEU A 285 -11.23 14.70 -5.00
C LEU A 285 -12.10 15.95 -4.83
N ILE A 286 -11.54 17.02 -4.24
CA ILE A 286 -12.24 18.31 -4.10
C ILE A 286 -12.60 18.86 -5.48
N LEU A 287 -11.65 18.85 -6.42
CA LEU A 287 -11.88 19.30 -7.79
C LEU A 287 -12.93 18.45 -8.50
N GLN A 288 -12.86 17.12 -8.37
CA GLN A 288 -13.84 16.18 -8.92
C GLN A 288 -15.25 16.51 -8.42
N ASN A 289 -15.44 16.61 -7.11
CA ASN A 289 -16.76 16.90 -6.55
C ASN A 289 -17.25 18.32 -6.90
N SER A 290 -16.33 19.30 -6.95
CA SER A 290 -16.67 20.68 -7.32
C SER A 290 -17.10 20.78 -8.78
N PHE A 291 -16.44 20.07 -9.68
CA PHE A 291 -16.78 20.05 -11.10
C PHE A 291 -18.13 19.37 -11.33
N GLU A 292 -18.44 18.32 -10.58
CA GLU A 292 -19.75 17.67 -10.60
C GLU A 292 -20.87 18.62 -10.14
N ILE A 293 -20.67 19.35 -9.04
CA ILE A 293 -21.63 20.35 -8.52
C ILE A 293 -21.82 21.51 -9.50
N LEU A 294 -20.75 21.94 -10.17
CA LEU A 294 -20.77 23.03 -11.15
C LEU A 294 -21.20 22.56 -12.56
N HIS A 295 -21.55 21.28 -12.72
CA HIS A 295 -21.89 20.67 -14.01
C HIS A 295 -20.83 20.84 -15.10
N ILE A 296 -19.55 20.88 -14.72
CA ILE A 296 -18.42 20.91 -15.64
C ILE A 296 -18.17 19.47 -16.11
N ASN A 297 -18.33 19.23 -17.41
CA ASN A 297 -18.08 17.92 -18.01
C ASN A 297 -16.58 17.63 -18.08
N PHE A 298 -16.05 17.00 -17.03
CA PHE A 298 -14.66 16.58 -16.96
C PHE A 298 -14.52 15.35 -16.06
N LEU A 299 -14.01 14.27 -16.61
CA LEU A 299 -13.86 12.97 -15.99
C LEU A 299 -12.52 12.84 -15.27
N PHE A 300 -12.57 12.54 -13.97
CA PHE A 300 -11.37 12.25 -13.16
C PHE A 300 -11.04 10.74 -13.12
N GLU A 301 -11.95 9.88 -13.58
CA GLU A 301 -11.83 8.42 -13.53
C GLU A 301 -11.44 7.92 -12.13
N GLN A 302 -10.23 7.37 -11.96
CA GLN A 302 -9.68 6.91 -10.69
C GLN A 302 -8.36 7.64 -10.38
N ALA A 303 -8.15 8.83 -10.96
CA ALA A 303 -6.96 9.65 -10.74
C ALA A 303 -6.70 9.93 -9.24
N PRO A 304 -7.70 10.34 -8.43
CA PRO A 304 -7.43 10.62 -7.02
C PRO A 304 -7.04 9.36 -6.24
N LEU A 305 -7.72 8.23 -6.50
CA LEU A 305 -7.41 6.95 -5.88
C LEU A 305 -5.99 6.48 -6.24
N HIS A 306 -5.61 6.54 -7.51
CA HIS A 306 -4.27 6.14 -7.95
C HIS A 306 -3.18 7.11 -7.49
N THR A 307 -3.51 8.38 -7.25
CA THR A 307 -2.60 9.33 -6.60
C THR A 307 -2.24 8.86 -5.19
N LEU A 308 -3.22 8.38 -4.41
CA LEU A 308 -2.95 7.75 -3.11
C LEU A 308 -2.23 6.40 -3.27
N ALA A 309 -2.71 5.53 -4.15
CA ALA A 309 -2.19 4.17 -4.28
C ALA A 309 -0.74 4.14 -4.78
N LEU A 310 -0.44 4.86 -5.86
CA LEU A 310 0.87 4.87 -6.50
C LEU A 310 1.76 5.99 -5.93
N GLY A 311 1.24 7.21 -5.84
CA GLY A 311 2.00 8.36 -5.37
C GLY A 311 2.40 8.20 -3.91
N TYR A 312 1.43 7.98 -3.02
CA TYR A 312 1.71 7.81 -1.60
C TYR A 312 2.15 6.39 -1.26
N ILE A 313 1.25 5.40 -1.34
CA ILE A 313 1.47 4.11 -0.70
C ILE A 313 2.58 3.31 -1.37
N ASN A 314 2.58 3.20 -2.69
CA ASN A 314 3.60 2.46 -3.42
C ASN A 314 5.00 3.09 -3.25
N THR A 315 5.12 4.40 -3.43
CA THR A 315 6.39 5.13 -3.19
C THR A 315 6.87 4.91 -1.75
N LEU A 316 5.98 5.04 -0.76
CA LEU A 316 6.29 4.82 0.64
C LEU A 316 6.82 3.40 0.88
N ILE A 317 6.11 2.37 0.43
CA ILE A 317 6.45 0.96 0.68
C ILE A 317 7.77 0.60 0.03
N LEU A 318 7.98 0.92 -1.25
CA LEU A 318 9.22 0.60 -1.96
C LEU A 318 10.43 1.33 -1.34
N ALA A 319 10.25 2.60 -0.95
CA ALA A 319 11.30 3.35 -0.26
C ALA A 319 11.58 2.73 1.11
N PHE A 320 10.52 2.40 1.83
CA PHE A 320 10.67 1.84 3.15
C PHE A 320 11.42 0.50 3.15
N ILE A 321 11.05 -0.42 2.25
CA ILE A 321 11.69 -1.73 2.12
C ILE A 321 13.18 -1.57 1.86
N LEU A 322 13.55 -0.76 0.85
CA LEU A 322 14.94 -0.59 0.48
C LEU A 322 15.77 -0.02 1.63
N ARG A 323 15.20 0.93 2.40
CA ARG A 323 15.85 1.50 3.59
C ARG A 323 16.03 0.44 4.67
N ALA A 324 15.01 -0.36 4.95
CA ALA A 324 15.08 -1.42 5.95
C ALA A 324 16.17 -2.44 5.58
N THR A 325 16.24 -2.84 4.31
CA THR A 325 17.25 -3.78 3.82
C THR A 325 18.67 -3.22 3.95
N LEU A 326 18.89 -1.95 3.60
CA LEU A 326 20.19 -1.29 3.79
C LEU A 326 20.60 -1.23 5.27
N TYR A 327 19.64 -0.92 6.16
CA TYR A 327 19.87 -0.88 7.60
C TYR A 327 20.31 -2.24 8.16
N TYR A 328 19.61 -3.32 7.81
CA TYR A 328 19.93 -4.67 8.30
C TYR A 328 21.24 -5.22 7.73
N LYS A 329 21.72 -4.67 6.61
CA LYS A 329 23.04 -4.98 6.04
C LYS A 329 24.17 -4.10 6.59
N GLY A 330 23.90 -3.24 7.57
CA GLY A 330 24.90 -2.32 8.14
C GLY A 330 25.42 -1.28 7.14
N LYS A 331 24.77 -1.11 5.98
CA LYS A 331 25.18 -0.14 4.96
C LYS A 331 24.67 1.25 5.33
N THR A 332 25.37 2.28 4.86
CA THR A 332 24.87 3.65 4.94
C THR A 332 23.49 3.70 4.27
N GLN A 333 22.49 4.27 4.94
CA GLN A 333 21.13 4.43 4.41
C GLN A 333 21.06 5.55 3.34
N ASN A 334 22.11 5.68 2.54
CA ASN A 334 22.21 6.59 1.42
C ASN A 334 21.79 5.82 0.18
N ALA A 335 20.75 6.29 -0.49
CA ALA A 335 20.43 5.79 -1.82
C ALA A 335 21.55 6.20 -2.78
N ASN A 336 22.07 5.23 -3.54
CA ASN A 336 22.98 5.51 -4.64
C ASN A 336 22.21 6.20 -5.79
N ASN A 337 22.93 6.75 -6.76
CA ASN A 337 22.33 7.46 -7.89
C ASN A 337 21.28 6.60 -8.64
N ILE A 338 21.54 5.30 -8.76
CA ILE A 338 20.61 4.33 -9.36
C ILE A 338 19.29 4.28 -8.60
N THR A 339 19.34 4.17 -7.27
CA THR A 339 18.14 4.15 -6.43
C THR A 339 17.35 5.45 -6.59
N THR A 340 18.03 6.60 -6.53
CA THR A 340 17.38 7.90 -6.72
C THR A 340 16.68 7.96 -8.08
N LEU A 341 17.33 7.51 -9.15
CA LEU A 341 16.77 7.48 -10.49
C LEU A 341 15.54 6.58 -10.61
N ILE A 342 15.57 5.38 -9.99
CA ILE A 342 14.41 4.46 -9.93
C ILE A 342 13.21 5.15 -9.29
N PHE A 343 13.40 5.90 -8.20
CA PHE A 343 12.29 6.61 -7.55
C PHE A 343 11.80 7.82 -8.33
N LEU A 344 12.67 8.50 -9.09
CA LEU A 344 12.25 9.55 -10.02
C LEU A 344 11.38 8.97 -11.14
N PHE A 345 11.79 7.85 -11.74
CA PHE A 345 10.95 7.15 -12.72
C PHE A 345 9.65 6.64 -12.11
N LEU A 346 9.67 6.23 -10.83
CA LEU A 346 8.44 5.89 -10.12
C LEU A 346 7.48 7.08 -10.05
N GLN A 347 7.96 8.30 -9.76
CA GLN A 347 7.11 9.49 -9.78
C GLN A 347 6.58 9.78 -11.19
N MET A 348 7.42 9.59 -12.22
CA MET A 348 6.96 9.71 -13.61
C MET A 348 5.85 8.70 -13.93
N ALA A 349 5.93 7.47 -13.44
CA ALA A 349 4.88 6.46 -13.62
C ALA A 349 3.56 6.86 -12.94
N VAL A 350 3.62 7.56 -11.79
CA VAL A 350 2.42 8.15 -11.15
C VAL A 350 1.80 9.19 -12.09
N ILE A 351 2.61 10.11 -12.63
CA ILE A 351 2.14 11.14 -13.56
C ILE A 351 1.53 10.49 -14.82
N LEU A 352 2.19 9.49 -15.41
CA LEU A 352 1.65 8.76 -16.56
C LEU A 352 0.29 8.12 -16.28
N ARG A 353 0.07 7.60 -15.06
CA ARG A 353 -1.25 7.07 -14.66
C ARG A 353 -2.31 8.18 -14.54
N LEU A 354 -1.94 9.38 -14.10
CA LEU A 354 -2.85 10.53 -14.07
C LEU A 354 -3.16 11.04 -15.47
N VAL A 355 -2.15 11.11 -16.36
CA VAL A 355 -2.33 11.42 -17.79
C VAL A 355 -3.30 10.42 -18.43
N ALA A 356 -3.17 9.12 -18.13
CA ALA A 356 -4.13 8.13 -18.59
C ALA A 356 -5.56 8.48 -18.14
N SER A 357 -5.77 8.83 -16.87
CA SER A 357 -7.10 9.21 -16.35
C SER A 357 -7.68 10.41 -17.11
N PHE A 358 -6.89 11.47 -17.28
CA PHE A 358 -7.35 12.72 -17.91
C PHE A 358 -7.40 12.66 -19.43
N SER A 359 -6.76 11.67 -20.06
CA SER A 359 -6.85 11.46 -21.51
C SER A 359 -8.29 11.25 -21.99
N LEU A 360 -9.17 10.74 -21.12
CA LEU A 360 -10.61 10.61 -21.37
C LEU A 360 -11.33 11.94 -21.65
N ASN A 361 -10.71 13.08 -21.31
CA ASN A 361 -11.23 14.42 -21.57
C ASN A 361 -10.64 15.05 -22.85
N THR A 362 -9.85 14.29 -23.60
CA THR A 362 -9.10 14.76 -24.76
C THR A 362 -9.20 13.71 -25.89
N GLU A 363 -8.59 13.98 -27.04
CA GLU A 363 -8.49 13.00 -28.14
C GLU A 363 -7.40 11.94 -27.92
N LEU A 364 -6.68 11.99 -26.80
CA LEU A 364 -5.62 11.03 -26.48
C LEU A 364 -6.19 9.65 -26.12
N SER A 365 -5.53 8.58 -26.57
CA SER A 365 -5.96 7.21 -26.29
C SER A 365 -5.73 6.80 -24.82
N TYR A 366 -6.81 6.55 -24.09
CA TYR A 366 -6.78 6.01 -22.72
C TYR A 366 -6.02 4.68 -22.62
N VAL A 367 -6.26 3.76 -23.56
CA VAL A 367 -5.62 2.43 -23.57
C VAL A 367 -4.11 2.57 -23.78
N LEU A 368 -3.67 3.47 -24.66
CA LEU A 368 -2.25 3.74 -24.88
C LEU A 368 -1.57 4.21 -23.60
N TRP A 369 -2.14 5.20 -22.92
CA TRP A 369 -1.55 5.78 -21.71
C TRP A 369 -1.57 4.82 -20.51
N ILE A 370 -2.62 4.00 -20.36
CA ILE A 370 -2.62 2.92 -19.36
C ILE A 370 -1.52 1.91 -19.64
N ASN A 371 -1.37 1.48 -20.90
CA ASN A 371 -0.34 0.52 -21.27
C ASN A 371 1.06 1.09 -21.02
N ILE A 372 1.32 2.34 -21.40
CA ILE A 372 2.59 3.03 -21.10
C ILE A 372 2.83 3.11 -19.59
N ALA A 373 1.83 3.51 -18.78
CA ALA A 373 1.98 3.62 -17.34
C ALA A 373 2.27 2.26 -16.67
N SER A 374 1.48 1.24 -16.99
CA SER A 374 1.63 -0.11 -16.45
C SER A 374 2.95 -0.76 -16.86
N PHE A 375 3.36 -0.65 -18.13
CA PHE A 375 4.60 -1.21 -18.64
C PHE A 375 5.83 -0.51 -18.04
N SER A 376 5.79 0.82 -17.94
CA SER A 376 6.82 1.60 -17.27
C SER A 376 6.96 1.18 -15.80
N LEU A 377 5.84 0.99 -15.10
CA LEU A 377 5.83 0.51 -13.72
C LEU A 377 6.46 -0.89 -13.61
N VAL A 378 6.14 -1.82 -14.51
CA VAL A 378 6.78 -3.16 -14.52
C VAL A 378 8.30 -3.05 -14.66
N ILE A 379 8.79 -2.24 -15.60
CA ILE A 379 10.24 -2.04 -15.78
C ILE A 379 10.87 -1.45 -14.51
N ILE A 380 10.25 -0.44 -13.91
CA ILE A 380 10.73 0.20 -12.69
C ILE A 380 10.78 -0.81 -11.54
N LEU A 381 9.75 -1.64 -11.38
CA LEU A 381 9.69 -2.69 -10.36
C LEU A 381 10.76 -3.76 -10.59
N LEU A 382 11.03 -4.15 -11.84
CA LEU A 382 12.11 -5.08 -12.18
C LEU A 382 13.48 -4.48 -11.84
N LEU A 383 13.75 -3.24 -12.22
CA LEU A 383 15.00 -2.55 -11.90
C LEU A 383 15.18 -2.38 -10.38
N TRP A 384 14.11 -2.01 -9.69
CA TRP A 384 14.08 -1.94 -8.23
C TRP A 384 14.37 -3.30 -7.60
N PHE A 385 13.74 -4.37 -8.11
CA PHE A 385 13.89 -5.73 -7.62
C PHE A 385 15.31 -6.26 -7.82
N LEU A 386 15.92 -6.04 -8.99
CA LEU A 386 17.31 -6.41 -9.26
C LEU A 386 18.28 -5.68 -8.33
N ASN A 387 18.05 -4.38 -8.08
CA ASN A 387 18.83 -3.61 -7.13
C ASN A 387 18.66 -4.14 -5.68
N TYR A 388 17.43 -4.47 -5.30
CA TYR A 388 17.12 -5.10 -4.01
C TYR A 388 17.83 -6.45 -3.84
N LEU A 389 17.73 -7.34 -4.82
CA LEU A 389 18.41 -8.65 -4.81
C LEU A 389 19.93 -8.49 -4.69
N LYS A 390 20.52 -7.54 -5.42
CA LYS A 390 21.95 -7.22 -5.31
C LYS A 390 22.34 -6.85 -3.88
N ILE A 391 21.51 -6.08 -3.17
CA ILE A 391 21.76 -5.70 -1.78
C ILE A 391 21.62 -6.90 -0.82
N VAL A 392 20.62 -7.75 -1.04
CA VAL A 392 20.34 -8.92 -0.17
C VAL A 392 21.37 -10.03 -0.38
N LEU A 393 21.70 -10.37 -1.62
CA LEU A 393 22.56 -11.50 -1.98
C LEU A 393 24.05 -11.20 -1.85
N ILE A 394 24.48 -9.95 -2.08
CA ILE A 394 25.88 -9.58 -1.88
C ILE A 394 26.12 -9.39 -0.37
N ASN A 395 26.58 -10.45 0.28
CA ASN A 395 27.30 -10.37 1.54
C ASN A 395 28.67 -9.74 1.26
N LYS A 396 28.90 -8.55 1.80
CA LYS A 396 30.25 -8.15 2.21
C LYS A 396 30.25 -8.15 3.72
#